data_AF-A0A2V8I8I9-F1
#
_entry.id   AF-A0A2V8I8I9-F1
#
_cell.length_a   1.000
_cell.length_b   1.000
_cell.length_c   1.000
_cell.angle_alpha   90.00
_cell.angle_beta   90.00
_cell.angle_gamma   90.00
#
_symmetry.space_group_name_H-M   'P 1'
#
loop_
_entity.id
_entity.type
_entity.pdbx_description
1 polymer ?
#
loop_
_entity_poly.entity_id
_entity_poly.type
_entity_poly.pdbx_seq_one_letter_code
_entity_poly.pdbx_strand_id
1 'polypeptide(L)'
;MVQGDDYLNTTVYGEQVYQPVNDNMLDVKPDQKPEDWVQLGRILREMAKARLPLHVHTTLTASIEGFLNTIEQVNKEYPVRNLRWTLIHLDQINASHIERMKKLGMYAAVHTRPTVLGGLFNEIHGERSYDMPPLKLVQDSGITWGFGTDTTVVNQ
;
A
#
# COMPACT_ATOMS: atom_id res chain seq x y z
N MET A 1 -7.61 6.46 -19.95
CA MET A 1 -7.18 7.18 -18.73
C MET A 1 -8.43 7.55 -17.97
N VAL A 2 -8.49 7.30 -16.66
CA VAL A 2 -9.63 7.72 -15.84
C VAL A 2 -9.45 9.20 -15.58
N GLN A 3 -10.28 10.06 -16.17
CA GLN A 3 -10.27 11.50 -15.93
C GLN A 3 -11.27 11.79 -14.81
N GLY A 4 -10.78 12.28 -13.67
CA GLY A 4 -11.63 12.82 -12.61
C GLY A 4 -12.09 14.24 -12.96
N ASP A 5 -12.79 14.89 -12.04
CA ASP A 5 -13.02 16.34 -12.07
C ASP A 5 -11.87 17.12 -11.40
N ASP A 6 -11.98 18.44 -11.32
CA ASP A 6 -10.95 19.29 -10.74
C ASP A 6 -10.65 18.98 -9.26
N TYR A 7 -11.58 18.35 -8.53
CA TYR A 7 -11.41 18.01 -7.12
C TYR A 7 -10.80 16.62 -6.94
N LEU A 8 -11.27 15.63 -7.71
CA LEU A 8 -10.82 14.23 -7.64
C LEU A 8 -9.55 13.96 -8.44
N ASN A 9 -9.13 14.86 -9.33
CA ASN A 9 -7.84 14.74 -10.02
C ASN A 9 -6.65 15.06 -9.11
N THR A 10 -6.84 15.93 -8.10
CA THR A 10 -5.74 16.41 -7.23
C THR A 10 -5.85 15.89 -5.80
N THR A 11 -6.95 15.24 -5.42
CA THR A 11 -7.21 14.81 -4.04
C THR A 11 -7.28 13.29 -3.95
N VAL A 12 -6.59 12.73 -2.95
CA VAL A 12 -6.61 11.30 -2.64
C VAL A 12 -6.75 11.08 -1.14
N TYR A 13 -7.49 10.05 -0.74
CA TYR A 13 -7.60 9.66 0.67
C TYR A 13 -6.44 8.73 1.04
N GLY A 14 -5.81 8.99 2.18
CA GLY A 14 -4.54 8.39 2.58
C GLY A 14 -3.79 9.33 3.52
N GLU A 15 -2.55 9.09 3.93
CA GLU A 15 -1.72 7.87 3.86
C GLU A 15 -2.23 6.79 4.85
N GLN A 16 -2.91 7.22 5.91
CA GLN A 16 -3.43 6.39 6.98
C GLN A 16 -4.96 6.50 7.02
N VAL A 17 -5.67 5.40 6.73
CA VAL A 17 -7.14 5.41 6.62
C VAL A 17 -7.82 5.02 7.93
N TYR A 18 -7.24 4.08 8.66
CA TYR A 18 -7.73 3.62 9.94
C TYR A 18 -6.53 3.22 10.80
N GLN A 19 -6.31 3.93 11.90
CA GLN A 19 -5.07 3.82 12.68
C GLN A 19 -4.69 2.40 13.10
N PRO A 20 -5.63 1.56 13.59
CA PRO A 20 -5.29 0.21 14.05
C PRO A 20 -4.75 -0.74 12.98
N VAL A 21 -4.98 -0.49 11.69
CA VAL A 21 -4.45 -1.32 10.59
C VAL A 21 -3.15 -0.78 9.99
N ASN A 22 -2.66 0.37 10.46
CA ASN A 22 -1.35 0.86 10.01
C ASN A 22 -0.24 -0.05 10.56
N ASP A 23 0.87 -0.12 9.84
CA ASP A 23 2.11 -0.70 10.35
C ASP A 23 3.19 0.37 10.47
N ASN A 24 4.29 0.00 11.12
CA ASN A 24 5.50 0.80 11.14
C ASN A 24 6.63 0.00 10.51
N MET A 25 7.43 0.68 9.71
CA MET A 25 8.64 0.11 9.13
C MET A 25 9.65 -0.38 10.18
N LEU A 26 9.65 0.19 11.38
CA LEU A 26 10.55 -0.23 12.46
C LEU A 26 10.01 -1.43 13.26
N ASP A 27 8.84 -1.96 12.90
CA ASP A 27 8.27 -3.14 13.53
C ASP A 27 8.76 -4.42 12.82
N VAL A 28 9.03 -5.46 13.61
CA VAL A 28 9.32 -6.80 13.07
C VAL A 28 8.06 -7.45 12.47
N LYS A 29 6.91 -7.19 13.10
CA LYS A 29 5.57 -7.62 12.68
C LYS A 29 4.53 -6.60 13.18
N PRO A 30 3.42 -6.40 12.47
CA PRO A 30 2.36 -5.54 12.96
C PRO A 30 1.51 -6.20 14.07
N ASP A 31 0.84 -5.40 14.89
CA ASP A 31 -0.03 -5.82 16.00
C ASP A 31 -1.53 -5.56 15.72
N GLN A 32 -1.97 -5.98 14.53
CA GLN A 32 -3.33 -5.71 14.02
C GLN A 32 -4.27 -6.86 14.40
N LYS A 33 -5.48 -6.55 14.88
CA LYS A 33 -6.46 -7.54 15.31
C LYS A 33 -7.47 -7.87 14.20
N PRO A 34 -8.08 -9.07 14.20
CA PRO A 34 -9.12 -9.42 13.22
C PRO A 34 -10.26 -8.39 13.12
N GLU A 35 -10.65 -7.78 14.24
CA GLU A 35 -11.72 -6.79 14.30
C GLU A 35 -11.35 -5.47 13.59
N ASP A 36 -10.06 -5.13 13.55
CA ASP A 36 -9.57 -3.92 12.90
C ASP A 36 -9.78 -4.00 11.39
N TRP A 37 -9.55 -5.17 10.80
CA TRP A 37 -9.81 -5.43 9.38
C TRP A 37 -11.31 -5.37 9.03
N VAL A 38 -12.19 -5.73 9.96
CA VAL A 38 -13.64 -5.58 9.79
C VAL A 38 -14.02 -4.11 9.75
N GLN A 39 -13.44 -3.27 10.62
CA GLN A 39 -13.69 -1.83 10.59
C GLN A 39 -13.14 -1.17 9.33
N LEU A 40 -11.91 -1.52 8.93
CA LEU A 40 -11.33 -1.06 7.65
C LEU A 40 -12.26 -1.42 6.48
N GLY A 41 -12.78 -2.64 6.44
CA GLY A 41 -13.69 -3.09 5.38
C GLY A 41 -14.98 -2.27 5.29
N ARG A 42 -15.48 -1.73 6.40
CA ARG A 42 -16.63 -0.80 6.40
C ARG A 42 -16.26 0.53 5.73
N ILE A 43 -15.10 1.09 6.06
CA ILE A 43 -14.61 2.35 5.49
C ILE A 43 -14.34 2.18 3.98
N LEU A 44 -13.60 1.15 3.59
CA LEU A 44 -13.25 0.88 2.19
C LEU A 44 -14.50 0.63 1.32
N ARG A 45 -15.54 0.00 1.88
CA ARG A 45 -16.81 -0.18 1.16
C ARG A 45 -17.48 1.16 0.82
N GLU A 46 -17.55 2.09 1.78
CA GLU A 46 -18.13 3.41 1.51
C GLU A 46 -17.27 4.22 0.53
N MET A 47 -15.94 4.13 0.64
CA MET A 47 -15.03 4.75 -0.34
C MET A 47 -15.22 4.20 -1.76
N ALA A 48 -15.32 2.88 -1.91
CA ALA A 48 -15.54 2.23 -3.20
C ALA A 48 -16.89 2.60 -3.79
N LYS A 49 -17.95 2.62 -2.97
CA LYS A 49 -19.30 3.07 -3.35
C LYS A 49 -19.31 4.51 -3.83
N ALA A 50 -18.57 5.40 -3.16
CA ALA A 50 -18.39 6.80 -3.54
C ALA A 50 -17.36 7.01 -4.67
N ARG A 51 -16.73 5.93 -5.16
CA ARG A 51 -15.70 5.94 -6.21
C ARG A 51 -14.49 6.82 -5.91
N LEU A 52 -14.13 6.93 -4.62
CA LEU A 52 -13.04 7.77 -4.17
C LEU A 52 -11.67 7.11 -4.41
N PRO A 53 -10.65 7.89 -4.81
CA PRO A 53 -9.29 7.40 -4.92
C PRO A 53 -8.67 7.16 -3.54
N LEU A 54 -7.76 6.17 -3.48
CA LEU A 54 -7.13 5.70 -2.25
C LEU A 54 -5.62 5.53 -2.45
N HIS A 55 -4.83 5.96 -1.47
CA HIS A 55 -3.38 5.84 -1.45
C HIS A 55 -2.94 5.52 -0.02
N VAL A 56 -2.68 4.25 0.28
CA VAL A 56 -2.58 3.78 1.68
C VAL A 56 -1.25 3.14 2.02
N HIS A 57 -0.76 3.47 3.22
CA HIS A 57 0.45 2.95 3.84
C HIS A 57 0.40 1.43 4.00
N THR A 58 1.40 0.73 3.44
CA THR A 58 1.61 -0.70 3.68
C THR A 58 3.09 -1.06 3.55
N THR A 59 3.75 -1.36 4.65
CA THR A 59 5.20 -1.61 4.64
C THR A 59 5.54 -3.10 4.68
N LEU A 60 4.93 -3.83 5.61
CA LEU A 60 5.24 -5.21 5.98
C LEU A 60 4.35 -6.21 5.24
N THR A 61 4.84 -7.43 5.05
CA THR A 61 4.08 -8.51 4.37
C THR A 61 2.68 -8.69 4.95
N ALA A 62 2.56 -8.68 6.28
CA ALA A 62 1.29 -8.93 6.97
C ALA A 62 0.25 -7.82 6.77
N SER A 63 0.67 -6.54 6.74
CA SER A 63 -0.25 -5.43 6.48
C SER A 63 -0.70 -5.42 5.02
N ILE A 64 0.23 -5.65 4.08
CA ILE A 64 -0.09 -5.77 2.65
C ILE A 64 -1.12 -6.89 2.44
N GLU A 65 -0.91 -8.05 3.07
CA GLU A 65 -1.82 -9.19 3.00
C GLU A 65 -3.20 -8.86 3.57
N GLY A 66 -3.27 -8.21 4.74
CA GLY A 66 -4.53 -7.79 5.36
C GLY A 66 -5.31 -6.80 4.49
N PHE A 67 -4.65 -5.77 3.97
CA PHE A 67 -5.26 -4.81 3.06
C PHE A 67 -5.78 -5.48 1.78
N LEU A 68 -4.99 -6.34 1.14
CA LEU A 68 -5.43 -7.06 -0.06
C LEU A 68 -6.64 -7.96 0.23
N ASN A 69 -6.62 -8.69 1.34
CA ASN A 69 -7.76 -9.51 1.76
C ASN A 69 -9.03 -8.66 1.93
N THR A 70 -8.95 -7.53 2.62
CA THR A 70 -10.10 -6.63 2.81
C THR A 70 -10.57 -6.02 1.48
N ILE A 71 -9.65 -5.52 0.65
CA ILE A 71 -9.97 -4.92 -0.65
C ILE A 71 -10.63 -5.94 -1.59
N GLU A 72 -10.15 -7.19 -1.61
CA GLU A 72 -10.76 -8.26 -2.42
C GLU A 72 -12.20 -8.57 -2.00
N GLN A 73 -12.51 -8.51 -0.70
CA GLN A 73 -13.89 -8.66 -0.24
C GLN A 73 -14.76 -7.47 -0.68
N VAL A 74 -14.27 -6.25 -0.53
CA VAL A 74 -14.98 -5.04 -0.99
C VAL A 74 -15.20 -5.07 -2.51
N ASN A 75 -14.20 -5.50 -3.29
CA ASN A 75 -14.27 -5.56 -4.74
C ASN A 75 -15.35 -6.52 -5.27
N LYS A 76 -15.79 -7.51 -4.49
CA LYS A 76 -16.93 -8.38 -4.84
C LYS A 76 -18.26 -7.62 -4.85
N GLU A 77 -18.39 -6.60 -4.00
CA GLU A 77 -19.59 -5.77 -3.87
C GLU A 77 -19.50 -4.51 -4.74
N TYR A 78 -18.36 -3.81 -4.70
CA TYR A 78 -18.09 -2.56 -5.40
C TYR A 78 -16.74 -2.65 -6.12
N PRO A 79 -16.71 -2.89 -7.45
CA PRO A 79 -15.47 -3.08 -8.18
C PRO A 79 -14.50 -1.90 -8.06
N VAL A 80 -13.26 -2.18 -7.65
CA VAL A 80 -12.24 -1.14 -7.36
C VAL A 80 -11.36 -0.79 -8.56
N ARG A 81 -11.47 -1.57 -9.64
CA ARG A 81 -10.78 -1.28 -10.91
C ARG A 81 -11.14 0.13 -11.38
N ASN A 82 -10.14 0.88 -11.80
CA ASN A 82 -10.27 2.28 -12.25
C ASN A 82 -10.58 3.30 -11.13
N LEU A 83 -10.45 2.93 -9.85
CA LEU A 83 -10.56 3.90 -8.74
C LEU A 83 -9.22 4.52 -8.32
N ARG A 84 -8.10 4.21 -9.00
CA ARG A 84 -6.74 4.67 -8.62
C ARG A 84 -6.32 4.23 -7.21
N TRP A 85 -6.79 3.08 -6.76
CA TRP A 85 -6.40 2.53 -5.46
C TRP A 85 -4.95 2.06 -5.51
N THR A 86 -4.16 2.57 -4.57
CA THR A 86 -2.71 2.44 -4.53
C THR A 86 -2.28 1.96 -3.15
N LEU A 87 -1.44 0.93 -3.11
CA LEU A 87 -0.68 0.59 -1.91
C LEU A 87 0.70 1.23 -2.02
N ILE A 88 1.20 1.79 -0.92
CA ILE A 88 2.47 2.51 -0.90
C ILE A 88 3.44 2.02 0.13
N HIS A 89 4.70 2.41 -0.04
CA HIS A 89 5.90 1.91 0.65
C HIS A 89 6.33 0.57 0.10
N LEU A 90 5.55 -0.47 0.39
CA LEU A 90 5.69 -1.79 -0.19
C LEU A 90 7.08 -2.41 0.03
N ASP A 91 7.73 -2.06 1.16
CA ASP A 91 9.10 -2.50 1.46
C ASP A 91 9.21 -4.03 1.43
N GLN A 92 8.18 -4.75 1.86
CA GLN A 92 8.13 -6.22 1.87
C GLN A 92 7.14 -6.83 0.87
N ILE A 93 6.78 -6.12 -0.20
CA ILE A 93 5.90 -6.67 -1.22
C ILE A 93 6.54 -7.90 -1.91
N ASN A 94 5.73 -8.87 -2.30
CA ASN A 94 6.18 -10.06 -3.03
C ASN A 94 5.38 -10.27 -4.33
N ALA A 95 5.80 -11.25 -5.14
CA ALA A 95 5.18 -11.53 -6.43
C ALA A 95 3.68 -11.86 -6.33
N SER A 96 3.26 -12.58 -5.29
CA SER A 96 1.85 -12.93 -5.07
C SER A 96 1.00 -11.69 -4.81
N HIS A 97 1.48 -10.76 -3.96
CA HIS A 97 0.81 -9.49 -3.69
C HIS A 97 0.64 -8.66 -4.98
N ILE A 98 1.69 -8.56 -5.79
CA ILE A 98 1.65 -7.78 -7.04
C ILE A 98 0.63 -8.37 -8.02
N GLU A 99 0.57 -9.70 -8.15
CA GLU A 99 -0.41 -10.35 -9.01
C GLU A 99 -1.86 -10.10 -8.56
N ARG A 100 -2.11 -10.06 -7.24
CA ARG A 100 -3.42 -9.67 -6.69
C ARG A 100 -3.75 -8.22 -6.98
N MET A 101 -2.82 -7.29 -6.77
CA MET A 101 -2.99 -5.87 -7.11
C MET A 101 -3.30 -5.67 -8.60
N LYS A 102 -2.58 -6.35 -9.49
CA LYS A 102 -2.84 -6.31 -10.95
C LYS A 102 -4.23 -6.82 -11.29
N LYS A 103 -4.66 -7.94 -10.71
CA LYS A 103 -6.02 -8.48 -10.90
C LYS A 103 -7.10 -7.48 -10.47
N LEU A 104 -6.84 -6.68 -9.44
CA LEU A 104 -7.74 -5.63 -8.95
C LEU A 104 -7.67 -4.32 -9.76
N GLY A 105 -6.67 -4.16 -10.63
CA GLY A 105 -6.43 -2.91 -11.36
C GLY A 105 -5.90 -1.78 -10.47
N MET A 106 -5.13 -2.16 -9.44
CA MET A 106 -4.47 -1.25 -8.51
C MET A 106 -3.10 -0.79 -9.00
N TYR A 107 -2.55 0.20 -8.30
CA TYR A 107 -1.24 0.80 -8.57
C TYR A 107 -0.32 0.58 -7.38
N ALA A 108 0.98 0.67 -7.61
CA ALA A 108 2.01 0.64 -6.56
C ALA A 108 2.75 1.97 -6.49
N ALA A 109 3.08 2.44 -5.28
CA ALA A 109 4.08 3.51 -5.14
C ALA A 109 5.15 3.11 -4.13
N VAL A 110 6.41 3.31 -4.52
CA VAL A 110 7.58 2.88 -3.75
C VAL A 110 8.42 4.07 -3.32
N HIS A 111 9.09 3.93 -2.18
CA HIS A 111 9.84 4.99 -1.52
C HIS A 111 11.25 4.50 -1.18
N THR A 112 12.26 5.37 -1.25
CA THR A 112 13.67 5.00 -0.97
C THR A 112 14.01 4.91 0.52
N ARG A 113 13.00 4.80 1.40
CA ARG A 113 13.15 4.79 2.86
C ARG A 113 14.13 3.73 3.37
N PRO A 114 14.04 2.45 2.95
CA PRO A 114 14.97 1.44 3.43
C PRO A 114 16.41 1.74 3.05
N THR A 115 16.64 2.30 1.86
CA THR A 115 17.97 2.71 1.40
C THR A 115 18.52 3.87 2.23
N VAL A 116 17.69 4.85 2.60
CA VAL A 116 18.10 6.04 3.37
C VAL A 116 18.37 5.70 4.83
N LEU A 117 17.53 4.86 5.45
CA LEU A 117 17.70 4.44 6.84
C LEU A 117 18.69 3.29 7.02
N GLY A 118 19.10 2.65 5.91
CA GLY A 118 20.28 1.79 5.79
C GLY A 118 20.50 0.83 6.95
N GLY A 119 21.49 1.13 7.80
CA GLY A 119 21.91 0.28 8.92
C GLY A 119 20.80 -0.06 9.91
N LEU A 120 19.89 0.88 10.20
CA LEU A 120 18.77 0.63 11.12
C LEU A 120 17.79 -0.40 10.54
N PHE A 121 17.51 -0.31 9.24
CA PHE A 121 16.67 -1.30 8.55
C PHE A 121 17.35 -2.67 8.53
N ASN A 122 18.66 -2.72 8.36
CA ASN A 122 19.42 -3.97 8.43
C ASN A 122 19.38 -4.59 9.83
N GLU A 123 19.46 -3.80 10.89
CA GLU A 123 19.33 -4.28 12.28
C GLU A 123 17.96 -4.91 12.55
N ILE A 124 16.89 -4.26 12.08
CA ILE A 124 15.50 -4.69 12.34
C ILE A 124 15.06 -5.84 11.43
N HIS A 125 15.41 -5.75 10.14
CA HIS A 125 14.91 -6.67 9.13
C HIS A 125 15.94 -7.71 8.71
N GLY A 126 17.23 -7.57 9.02
CA GLY A 126 18.29 -8.46 8.56
C GLY A 126 18.57 -8.33 7.07
N GLU A 127 19.10 -9.38 6.45
CA GLU A 127 19.53 -9.38 5.04
C GLU A 127 18.41 -9.01 4.05
N ARG A 128 17.14 -9.29 4.37
CA ARG A 128 16.02 -8.88 3.51
C ARG A 128 15.97 -7.36 3.26
N SER A 129 16.54 -6.54 4.13
CA SER A 129 16.61 -5.07 3.97
C SER A 129 17.32 -4.63 2.68
N TYR A 130 18.27 -5.43 2.17
CA TYR A 130 18.99 -5.12 0.93
C TYR A 130 18.09 -5.12 -0.31
N ASP A 131 16.97 -5.84 -0.24
CA ASP A 131 16.00 -5.97 -1.31
C ASP A 131 14.76 -5.07 -1.10
N MET A 132 14.76 -4.14 -0.14
CA MET A 132 13.59 -3.29 0.18
C MET A 132 13.71 -1.84 -0.36
N PRO A 133 12.62 -1.28 -0.92
CA PRO A 133 11.54 -2.01 -1.57
C PRO A 133 12.11 -2.78 -2.79
N PRO A 134 11.49 -3.90 -3.20
CA PRO A 134 12.04 -4.76 -4.25
C PRO A 134 11.78 -4.17 -5.65
N LEU A 135 12.48 -3.11 -5.98
CA LEU A 135 12.27 -2.29 -7.19
C LEU A 135 12.32 -3.11 -8.47
N LYS A 136 13.28 -4.04 -8.59
CA LYS A 136 13.38 -4.91 -9.76
C LYS A 136 12.15 -5.80 -9.93
N LEU A 137 11.66 -6.39 -8.83
CA LEU A 137 10.45 -7.21 -8.84
C LEU A 137 9.23 -6.38 -9.26
N VAL A 138 9.06 -5.19 -8.68
CA VAL A 138 7.95 -4.27 -9.02
C VAL A 138 8.02 -3.89 -10.50
N GLN A 139 9.19 -3.49 -11.00
CA GLN A 139 9.40 -3.11 -12.39
C GLN A 139 9.13 -4.28 -13.36
N ASP A 140 9.70 -5.46 -13.09
CA ASP A 140 9.58 -6.63 -13.97
C ASP A 140 8.15 -7.21 -13.99
N SER A 141 7.33 -6.94 -12.97
CA SER A 141 5.94 -7.42 -12.88
C SER A 141 4.99 -6.78 -13.90
N GLY A 142 5.34 -5.60 -14.44
CA GLY A 142 4.48 -4.81 -15.32
C GLY A 142 3.27 -4.16 -14.64
N ILE A 143 3.18 -4.13 -13.30
CA ILE A 143 2.19 -3.30 -12.61
C ILE A 143 2.45 -1.81 -12.90
N THR A 144 1.41 -0.99 -13.00
CA THR A 144 1.63 0.46 -13.07
C THR A 144 2.13 0.95 -11.71
N TRP A 145 3.30 1.57 -11.69
CA TRP A 145 3.91 2.04 -10.45
C TRP A 145 4.62 3.40 -10.60
N GLY A 146 4.93 4.04 -9.48
CA GLY A 146 5.68 5.30 -9.45
C GLY A 146 6.51 5.47 -8.18
N PHE A 147 7.41 6.47 -8.19
CA PHE A 147 8.20 6.87 -7.03
C PHE A 147 7.51 7.98 -6.24
N GLY A 148 7.64 7.91 -4.93
CA GLY A 148 7.40 9.05 -4.04
C GLY A 148 8.64 9.34 -3.20
N THR A 149 8.72 10.56 -2.67
CA THR A 149 9.79 10.92 -1.72
C THR A 149 9.39 10.68 -0.27
N ASP A 150 8.09 10.52 0.04
CA ASP A 150 7.54 10.53 1.40
C ASP A 150 8.04 11.72 2.26
N THR A 151 8.35 12.81 1.55
CA THR A 151 8.71 14.15 2.02
C THR A 151 9.59 14.18 3.28
N THR A 152 9.11 14.79 4.37
CA THR A 152 9.87 15.04 5.60
C THR A 152 10.19 13.78 6.40
N VAL A 153 9.58 12.64 6.08
CA VAL A 153 9.78 11.36 6.79
C VAL A 153 11.02 10.63 6.25
N VAL A 154 11.43 10.93 5.01
CA VAL A 154 12.62 10.34 4.36
C VAL A 154 13.72 11.38 4.32
N ASN A 155 14.36 11.59 5.48
CA ASN A 155 15.49 12.49 5.62
C ASN A 155 16.73 11.75 6.15
N GLN A 156 17.90 12.34 5.88
CA GLN A 156 19.20 11.91 6.40
C GLN A 156 19.59 12.76 7.60
#